data_AF-K7Z2H0-F1
#
_entry.id   AF-K7Z2H0-F1
#
_cell.length_a   1.000
_cell.length_b   1.000
_cell.length_c   1.000
_cell.angle_alpha   90.00
_cell.angle_beta   90.00
_cell.angle_gamma   90.00
#
_symmetry.space_group_name_H-M   'P 1'
#
loop_
_entity.id
_entity.type
_entity.pdbx_description
1 polymer ?
#
loop_
_entity_poly.entity_id
_entity_poly.type
_entity_poly.pdbx_seq_one_letter_code
_entity_poly.pdbx_strand_id
1 'polypeptide(L)'
;MTNAQFAKILGIPSSRLSDYINGRRIMTMSVGKQVIKGLGMGETDFVHLKNLIEFDKRKVKTLLPEVQLKEDEFGVICDWYHFAILALVPVKTFQPNANWIADRLNIPFEVAQAAIERLCRLGLLQIEEGKFIVTHKQLETSHNIPSESLRRSHKQSLVQVLDNMDRVPLDLRDVTSITFPMNRKKIPEAKRLIRNFRRKMATLMTQGPKTDVYNLNVQLFPVTKVQK
;
A
#
# COMPACT_ATOMS: atom_id res chain seq x y z
N MET A 1 23.92 17.46 21.06
CA MET A 1 22.64 18.13 21.39
C MET A 1 21.62 17.06 21.77
N THR A 2 21.07 17.11 22.99
CA THR A 2 20.07 16.14 23.45
C THR A 2 18.68 16.46 22.89
N ASN A 3 17.76 15.48 22.87
CA ASN A 3 16.37 15.72 22.46
C ASN A 3 15.70 16.84 23.26
N ALA A 4 16.05 17.00 24.54
CA ALA A 4 15.53 18.07 25.38
C ALA A 4 16.09 19.45 24.99
N GLN A 5 17.39 19.52 24.66
CA GLN A 5 18.01 20.75 24.16
C GLN A 5 17.43 21.15 22.80
N PHE A 6 17.23 20.17 21.91
CA PHE A 6 16.67 20.43 20.58
C PHE A 6 15.20 20.86 20.65
N ALA A 7 14.40 20.23 21.52
CA ALA A 7 13.01 20.62 21.76
C ALA A 7 12.90 22.08 22.26
N LYS A 8 13.82 22.51 23.12
CA LYS A 8 13.88 23.90 23.62
C LYS A 8 14.17 24.90 22.50
N ILE A 9 15.08 24.59 21.58
CA ILE A 9 15.39 25.43 20.41
C ILE A 9 14.16 25.58 19.50
N LEU A 10 13.40 24.50 19.31
CA LEU A 10 12.21 24.48 18.46
C LEU A 10 10.96 25.07 19.14
N GLY A 11 11.02 25.39 20.44
CA GLY A 11 9.87 25.89 21.20
C GLY A 11 8.74 24.86 21.36
N ILE A 12 9.05 23.56 21.34
CA ILE A 12 8.07 22.46 21.51
C ILE A 12 8.45 21.54 22.68
N PRO A 13 7.48 20.86 23.33
CA PRO A 13 7.79 19.91 24.39
C PRO A 13 8.62 18.73 23.89
N SER A 14 9.59 18.27 24.68
CA SER A 14 10.47 17.13 24.34
C SER A 14 9.71 15.84 24.04
N SER A 15 8.60 15.60 24.75
CA SER A 15 7.69 14.48 24.48
C SER A 15 7.06 14.59 23.08
N ARG A 16 6.64 15.80 22.70
CA ARG A 16 6.02 16.09 21.40
C ARG A 16 7.03 15.96 20.26
N LEU A 17 8.26 16.44 20.45
CA LEU A 17 9.35 16.23 19.50
C LEU A 17 9.64 14.74 19.30
N SER A 18 9.72 13.98 20.41
CA SER A 18 9.91 12.53 20.37
C SER A 18 8.78 11.84 19.58
N ASP A 19 7.53 12.27 19.75
CA ASP A 19 6.42 11.70 19.00
C ASP A 19 6.46 12.01 17.50
N TYR A 20 6.96 13.19 17.10
CA TYR A 20 7.18 13.51 15.69
C TYR A 20 8.31 12.68 15.08
N ILE A 21 9.47 12.61 15.75
CA ILE A 21 10.63 11.84 15.28
C ILE A 21 10.29 10.36 15.15
N ASN A 22 9.54 9.81 16.10
CA ASN A 22 9.13 8.41 16.08
C ASN A 22 7.88 8.13 15.21
N GLY A 23 7.31 9.16 14.56
CA GLY A 23 6.11 9.01 13.72
C GLY A 23 4.84 8.61 14.46
N ARG A 24 4.78 8.80 15.79
CA ARG A 24 3.59 8.54 16.62
C ARG A 24 2.56 9.67 16.53
N ARG A 25 2.97 10.85 16.08
CA ARG A 25 2.10 12.02 15.94
C ARG A 25 2.38 12.73 14.61
N ILE A 26 1.34 13.23 13.96
CA ILE A 26 1.47 14.05 12.76
C ILE A 26 1.61 15.51 13.16
N MET A 27 2.57 16.18 12.55
CA MET A 27 2.84 17.59 12.79
C MET A 27 1.74 18.46 12.20
N THR A 28 1.25 19.45 12.96
CA THR A 28 0.27 20.41 12.46
C THR A 28 0.99 21.57 11.78
N MET A 29 0.27 22.34 10.95
CA MET A 29 0.87 23.48 10.25
C MET A 29 1.36 24.57 11.22
N SER A 30 0.69 24.74 12.37
CA SER A 30 1.15 25.71 13.38
C SER A 30 2.46 25.28 14.01
N VAL A 31 2.64 23.97 14.26
CA VAL A 31 3.88 23.43 14.82
C VAL A 31 5.00 23.42 13.77
N GLY A 32 4.69 23.14 12.50
CA GLY A 32 5.65 23.26 11.41
C GLY A 32 6.24 24.66 11.27
N LYS A 33 5.41 25.70 11.42
CA LYS A 33 5.88 27.10 11.48
C LYS A 33 6.84 27.35 12.66
N GLN A 34 6.57 26.77 13.83
CA GLN A 34 7.46 26.89 14.99
C GLN A 34 8.81 26.20 14.74
N VAL A 35 8.79 25.02 14.14
CA VAL A 35 10.00 24.25 13.83
C VAL A 35 10.88 24.99 12.82
N ILE A 36 10.31 25.51 11.73
CA ILE A 36 11.07 26.28 10.73
C ILE A 36 11.70 27.54 11.34
N LYS A 37 10.92 28.27 12.16
CA LYS A 37 11.43 29.44 12.88
C LYS A 37 12.56 29.07 13.84
N GLY A 38 12.43 27.97 14.59
CA GLY A 38 13.45 27.51 15.54
C GLY A 38 14.72 26.97 14.87
N LEU A 39 14.62 26.47 13.64
CA LEU A 39 15.75 26.02 12.84
C LEU A 39 16.41 27.15 12.03
N GLY A 40 15.84 28.36 12.03
CA GLY A 40 16.34 29.49 11.23
C GLY A 40 16.20 29.25 9.72
N MET A 41 15.25 28.42 9.30
CA MET A 41 15.06 28.05 7.91
C MET A 41 14.22 29.09 7.14
N GLY A 42 14.48 29.22 5.84
CA GLY A 42 13.85 30.22 4.97
C GLY A 42 12.48 29.83 4.43
N GLU A 43 11.87 30.72 3.63
CA GLU A 43 10.53 30.48 3.05
C GLU A 43 10.47 29.26 2.13
N THR A 44 11.56 28.97 1.40
CA THR A 44 11.66 27.79 0.52
C THR A 44 11.58 26.47 1.30
N ASP A 45 12.19 26.40 2.48
CA ASP A 45 12.15 25.22 3.35
C ASP A 45 10.77 25.03 3.99
N PHE A 46 10.08 26.15 4.27
CA PHE A 46 8.70 26.12 4.75
C PHE A 46 7.76 25.50 3.72
N VAL A 47 7.94 25.78 2.43
CA VAL A 47 7.17 25.15 1.35
C VAL A 47 7.38 23.62 1.35
N HIS A 48 8.62 23.18 1.52
CA HIS A 48 8.92 21.75 1.56
C HIS A 48 8.29 21.07 2.80
N LEU A 49 8.48 21.64 4.00
CA LEU A 49 7.86 21.11 5.21
C LEU A 49 6.33 21.15 5.13
N LYS A 50 5.76 22.19 4.54
CA LYS A 50 4.31 22.30 4.31
C LYS A 50 3.80 21.14 3.47
N ASN A 51 4.48 20.82 2.38
CA ASN A 51 4.14 19.69 1.52
C ASN A 51 4.22 18.35 2.29
N LEU A 52 5.23 18.17 3.14
CA LEU A 52 5.35 16.97 3.98
C LEU A 52 4.23 16.86 5.03
N ILE A 53 3.87 17.97 5.68
CA ILE A 53 2.77 18.00 6.65
C ILE A 53 1.42 17.75 5.96
N GLU A 54 1.19 18.37 4.80
CA GLU A 54 -0.01 18.13 4.01
C GLU A 54 -0.07 16.68 3.50
N PHE A 55 1.07 16.09 3.16
CA PHE A 55 1.18 14.68 2.81
C PHE A 55 0.82 13.76 3.99
N ASP A 56 1.36 13.99 5.18
CA ASP A 56 1.00 13.21 6.37
C ASP A 56 -0.45 13.45 6.82
N LYS A 57 -1.01 14.65 6.59
CA LYS A 57 -2.44 14.90 6.79
C LYS A 57 -3.31 14.19 5.75
N ARG A 58 -2.88 14.16 4.49
CA ARG A 58 -3.54 13.38 3.43
C ARG A 58 -3.51 11.90 3.79
N LYS A 59 -2.42 11.38 4.35
CA LYS A 59 -2.30 10.03 4.93
C LYS A 59 -3.40 9.71 5.96
N VAL A 60 -3.84 10.70 6.76
CA VAL A 60 -4.97 10.58 7.70
C VAL A 60 -6.32 10.77 7.00
N LYS A 61 -6.41 11.66 6.01
CA LYS A 61 -7.64 11.86 5.22
C LYS A 61 -7.91 10.69 4.25
N THR A 62 -6.89 9.93 3.89
CA THR A 62 -6.97 8.63 3.21
C THR A 62 -7.26 7.48 4.16
N LEU A 63 -7.28 7.71 5.49
CA LEU A 63 -7.98 6.83 6.44
C LEU A 63 -9.51 7.10 6.37
N LEU A 64 -10.04 7.25 5.15
CA LEU A 64 -11.41 6.81 4.90
C LEU A 64 -11.44 5.32 5.30
N PRO A 65 -12.52 4.83 5.93
CA PRO A 65 -12.53 3.52 6.55
C PRO A 65 -11.97 2.48 5.58
N GLU A 66 -10.83 1.88 5.94
CA GLU A 66 -10.35 0.65 5.29
C GLU A 66 -11.53 -0.31 5.39
N VAL A 67 -12.20 -0.60 4.27
CA VAL A 67 -13.27 -1.58 4.29
C VAL A 67 -12.58 -2.91 4.43
N GLN A 68 -12.58 -3.40 5.67
CA GLN A 68 -12.11 -4.74 5.98
C GLN A 68 -13.15 -5.70 5.42
N LEU A 69 -12.77 -6.41 4.35
CA LEU A 69 -13.64 -7.43 3.80
C LEU A 69 -13.86 -8.51 4.86
N LYS A 70 -15.13 -8.93 5.02
CA LYS A 70 -15.43 -10.14 5.79
C LYS A 70 -14.79 -11.34 5.10
N GLU A 71 -14.51 -12.40 5.86
CA GLU A 71 -13.84 -13.58 5.32
C GLU A 71 -14.59 -14.20 4.13
N ASP A 72 -15.92 -14.24 4.19
CA ASP A 72 -16.79 -14.74 3.13
C ASP A 72 -16.72 -13.87 1.87
N GLU A 73 -16.71 -12.55 2.03
CA GLU A 73 -16.58 -11.60 0.92
C GLU A 73 -15.21 -11.72 0.26
N PHE A 74 -14.15 -11.83 1.06
CA PHE A 74 -12.79 -12.02 0.55
C PHE A 74 -12.63 -13.37 -0.16
N GLY A 75 -13.23 -14.45 0.35
CA GLY A 75 -13.18 -15.76 -0.29
C GLY A 75 -13.71 -15.73 -1.73
N VAL A 76 -14.74 -14.93 -1.97
CA VAL A 76 -15.36 -14.75 -3.28
C VAL A 76 -14.44 -14.00 -4.26
N ILE A 77 -13.60 -13.08 -3.79
CA ILE A 77 -12.69 -12.27 -4.64
C ILE A 77 -11.20 -12.52 -4.40
N CYS A 78 -10.83 -13.66 -3.83
CA CYS A 78 -9.46 -13.93 -3.41
C CYS A 78 -8.48 -14.11 -4.58
N ASP A 79 -8.98 -14.37 -5.79
CA ASP A 79 -8.13 -14.50 -6.98
C ASP A 79 -7.52 -13.15 -7.37
N TRP A 80 -6.24 -13.17 -7.72
CA TRP A 80 -5.43 -11.95 -7.94
C TRP A 80 -6.03 -10.97 -8.96
N TYR A 81 -6.72 -11.49 -9.98
CA TYR A 81 -7.27 -10.68 -11.06
C TYR A 81 -8.39 -9.74 -10.60
N HIS A 82 -9.13 -10.05 -9.53
CA HIS A 82 -10.14 -9.12 -9.00
C HIS A 82 -9.50 -7.81 -8.55
N PHE A 83 -8.37 -7.88 -7.83
CA PHE A 83 -7.63 -6.70 -7.38
C PHE A 83 -6.94 -5.98 -8.53
N ALA A 84 -6.43 -6.73 -9.51
CA ALA A 84 -5.82 -6.14 -10.70
C ALA A 84 -6.84 -5.38 -11.54
N ILE A 85 -8.07 -5.90 -11.71
CA ILE A 85 -9.18 -5.21 -12.40
C ILE A 85 -9.51 -3.89 -11.71
N LEU A 86 -9.67 -3.88 -10.39
CA LEU A 86 -9.92 -2.64 -9.63
C LEU A 86 -8.76 -1.64 -9.80
N ALA A 87 -7.52 -2.12 -9.82
CA ALA A 87 -6.33 -1.29 -10.01
C ALA A 87 -6.17 -0.75 -11.45
N LEU A 88 -6.76 -1.41 -12.46
CA LEU A 88 -6.75 -0.95 -13.85
C LEU A 88 -7.67 0.24 -14.09
N VAL A 89 -8.79 0.35 -13.36
CA VAL A 89 -9.79 1.43 -13.56
C VAL A 89 -9.17 2.85 -13.58
N PRO A 90 -8.27 3.24 -12.65
CA PRO A 90 -7.66 4.57 -12.66
C PRO A 90 -6.48 4.73 -13.65
N VAL A 91 -6.15 3.73 -14.46
CA VAL A 91 -5.07 3.80 -15.46
C VAL A 91 -5.50 4.67 -16.64
N LYS A 92 -4.59 5.52 -17.13
CA LYS A 92 -4.89 6.51 -18.20
C LYS A 92 -5.46 5.88 -19.48
N THR A 93 -5.00 4.68 -19.83
CA THR A 93 -5.40 3.96 -21.05
C THR A 93 -6.53 2.96 -20.80
N PHE A 94 -7.18 3.01 -19.64
CA PHE A 94 -8.21 2.05 -19.26
C PHE A 94 -9.40 2.07 -20.22
N GLN A 95 -9.90 0.87 -20.56
CA GLN A 95 -11.14 0.70 -21.31
C GLN A 95 -12.13 -0.13 -20.50
N PRO A 96 -13.39 0.34 -20.32
CA PRO A 96 -14.41 -0.32 -19.49
C PRO A 96 -15.06 -1.51 -20.21
N ASN A 97 -14.28 -2.48 -20.65
CA ASN A 97 -14.80 -3.70 -21.28
C ASN A 97 -13.95 -4.94 -20.94
N ALA A 98 -14.60 -6.10 -20.92
CA ALA A 98 -13.98 -7.35 -20.52
C ALA A 98 -12.87 -7.82 -21.50
N ASN A 99 -13.00 -7.56 -22.81
CA ASN A 99 -11.99 -7.95 -23.80
C ASN A 99 -10.64 -7.26 -23.53
N TRP A 100 -10.66 -5.94 -23.32
CA TRP A 100 -9.45 -5.17 -23.03
C TRP A 100 -8.81 -5.58 -21.70
N ILE A 101 -9.63 -5.84 -20.68
CA ILE A 101 -9.17 -6.31 -19.37
C ILE A 101 -8.51 -7.69 -19.49
N ALA A 102 -9.14 -8.61 -20.22
CA ALA A 102 -8.64 -9.96 -20.45
C ALA A 102 -7.27 -9.95 -21.12
N ASP A 103 -7.13 -9.15 -22.18
CA ASP A 103 -5.87 -8.95 -22.90
C ASP A 103 -4.79 -8.33 -22.00
N ARG A 104 -5.09 -7.21 -21.33
CA ARG A 104 -4.10 -6.52 -20.48
C ARG A 104 -3.63 -7.33 -19.28
N LEU A 105 -4.46 -8.22 -18.75
CA LEU A 105 -4.11 -9.09 -17.63
C LEU A 105 -3.63 -10.47 -18.08
N ASN A 106 -3.68 -10.78 -19.38
CA ASN A 106 -3.41 -12.10 -19.93
C ASN A 106 -4.22 -13.21 -19.24
N ILE A 107 -5.53 -13.01 -19.15
CA ILE A 107 -6.50 -13.98 -18.60
C ILE A 107 -7.59 -14.28 -19.64
N PRO A 108 -8.28 -15.45 -19.56
CA PRO A 108 -9.40 -15.74 -20.47
C PRO A 108 -10.53 -14.70 -20.36
N PHE A 109 -11.21 -14.42 -21.48
CA PHE A 109 -12.31 -13.45 -21.56
C PHE A 109 -13.42 -13.76 -20.55
N GLU A 110 -13.81 -15.03 -20.45
CA GLU A 110 -14.87 -15.51 -19.56
C GLU A 110 -14.51 -15.28 -18.09
N VAL A 111 -13.22 -15.38 -17.75
CA VAL A 111 -12.71 -15.10 -16.40
C VAL A 111 -12.80 -13.60 -16.10
N ALA A 112 -12.43 -12.74 -17.05
CA ALA A 112 -12.56 -11.29 -16.89
C ALA A 112 -14.02 -10.87 -16.73
N GLN A 113 -14.92 -11.40 -17.57
CA GLN A 113 -16.35 -11.13 -17.49
C GLN A 113 -16.94 -11.55 -16.13
N ALA A 114 -16.71 -12.80 -15.71
CA ALA A 114 -17.22 -13.30 -14.44
C ALA A 114 -16.64 -12.53 -13.24
N ALA A 115 -15.39 -12.07 -13.32
CA ALA A 115 -14.77 -11.27 -12.28
C ALA A 115 -15.43 -9.88 -12.15
N ILE A 116 -15.73 -9.22 -13.28
CA ILE A 116 -16.43 -7.93 -13.31
C ILE A 116 -17.83 -8.06 -12.68
N GLU A 117 -18.61 -9.06 -13.09
CA GLU A 117 -19.95 -9.32 -12.54
C GLU A 117 -19.91 -9.54 -11.02
N ARG A 118 -18.90 -10.27 -10.55
CA ARG A 118 -18.70 -10.56 -9.12
C ARG A 118 -18.31 -9.31 -8.33
N LEU A 119 -17.42 -8.47 -8.88
CA LEU A 119 -17.05 -7.19 -8.29
C LEU A 119 -18.26 -6.24 -8.21
N CYS A 120 -19.11 -6.23 -9.23
CA CYS A 120 -20.35 -5.46 -9.22
C CYS A 120 -21.35 -5.96 -8.18
N ARG A 121 -21.55 -7.28 -8.09
CA ARG A 121 -22.43 -7.90 -7.09
C ARG A 121 -22.01 -7.58 -5.65
N LEU A 122 -20.71 -7.51 -5.40
CA LEU A 122 -20.17 -7.14 -4.08
C LEU A 122 -20.10 -5.63 -3.86
N GLY A 123 -20.58 -4.83 -4.81
CA GLY A 123 -20.56 -3.38 -4.72
C GLY A 123 -19.15 -2.79 -4.70
N LEU A 124 -18.13 -3.51 -5.21
CA LEU A 124 -16.74 -3.06 -5.32
C LEU A 124 -16.46 -2.29 -6.62
N LEU A 125 -17.33 -2.49 -7.61
CA LEU A 125 -17.28 -1.88 -8.93
C LEU A 125 -18.71 -1.49 -9.33
N GLN A 126 -18.90 -0.27 -9.81
CA GLN A 126 -20.17 0.21 -10.36
C GLN A 126 -20.00 0.52 -11.84
N ILE A 127 -21.06 0.32 -12.61
CA ILE A 127 -21.10 0.65 -14.03
C ILE A 127 -22.17 1.74 -14.21
N GLU A 128 -21.72 2.94 -14.55
CA GLU A 128 -22.57 4.10 -14.78
C GLU A 128 -22.30 4.63 -16.19
N GLU A 129 -23.33 4.66 -17.05
CA GLU A 129 -23.22 5.15 -18.44
C GLU A 129 -22.06 4.50 -19.23
N GLY A 130 -21.82 3.20 -19.00
CA GLY A 130 -20.72 2.45 -19.63
C GLY A 130 -19.33 2.73 -19.05
N LYS A 131 -19.21 3.53 -17.99
CA LYS A 131 -17.94 3.76 -17.27
C LYS A 131 -17.86 2.90 -16.02
N PHE A 132 -16.67 2.40 -15.73
CA PHE A 132 -16.41 1.61 -14.53
C PHE A 132 -15.92 2.54 -13.41
N ILE A 133 -16.56 2.45 -12.25
CA ILE A 133 -16.28 3.27 -11.09
C ILE A 133 -15.97 2.35 -9.92
N VAL A 134 -14.77 2.46 -9.34
CA VAL A 134 -14.42 1.74 -8.13
C VAL A 134 -15.04 2.44 -6.93
N THR A 135 -15.84 1.70 -6.17
CA THR A 135 -16.62 2.23 -5.04
C THR A 135 -15.80 2.37 -3.76
N HIS A 136 -14.77 1.53 -3.58
CA HIS A 136 -13.91 1.51 -2.39
C HIS A 136 -12.45 1.78 -2.76
N LYS A 137 -11.86 2.80 -2.13
CA LYS A 137 -10.49 3.25 -2.47
C LYS A 137 -9.38 2.33 -1.96
N GLN A 138 -9.64 1.51 -0.95
CA GLN A 138 -8.63 0.61 -0.38
C GLN A 138 -9.31 -0.59 0.30
N LEU A 139 -9.04 -1.79 -0.21
CA LEU A 139 -9.46 -3.05 0.39
C LEU A 139 -8.31 -3.59 1.23
N GLU A 140 -8.57 -3.86 2.52
CA GLU A 140 -7.63 -4.59 3.37
C GLU A 140 -8.25 -5.94 3.78
N THR A 141 -7.45 -6.99 3.71
CA THR A 141 -7.83 -8.30 4.22
C THR A 141 -7.64 -8.36 5.74
N SER A 142 -8.46 -9.15 6.43
CA SER A 142 -8.28 -9.38 7.86
C SER A 142 -6.86 -9.84 8.22
N HIS A 143 -6.36 -9.34 9.34
CA HIS A 143 -5.00 -9.63 9.80
C HIS A 143 -5.04 -10.72 10.88
N ASN A 144 -4.11 -11.67 10.81
CA ASN A 144 -3.90 -12.73 11.80
C ASN A 144 -5.00 -13.81 11.92
N ILE A 145 -5.89 -13.94 10.95
CA ILE A 145 -6.83 -15.08 10.85
C ILE A 145 -6.32 -16.04 9.76
N PRO A 146 -6.17 -17.35 10.05
CA PRO A 146 -5.75 -18.35 9.06
C PRO A 146 -6.74 -18.58 7.90
N SER A 147 -6.88 -17.63 6.99
CA SER A 147 -7.80 -17.76 5.85
C SER A 147 -7.22 -18.61 4.72
N GLU A 148 -7.95 -19.63 4.26
CA GLU A 148 -7.59 -20.43 3.08
C GLU A 148 -7.51 -19.57 1.82
N SER A 149 -8.48 -18.68 1.66
CA SER A 149 -8.55 -17.69 0.59
C SER A 149 -7.31 -16.81 0.55
N LEU A 150 -6.77 -16.44 1.71
CA LEU A 150 -5.56 -15.60 1.79
C LEU A 150 -4.32 -16.40 1.37
N ARG A 151 -4.22 -17.66 1.81
CA ARG A 151 -3.16 -18.56 1.36
C ARG A 151 -3.23 -18.79 -0.15
N ARG A 152 -4.42 -18.98 -0.71
CA ARG A 152 -4.64 -19.12 -2.16
C ARG A 152 -4.17 -17.87 -2.91
N SER A 153 -4.61 -16.70 -2.47
CA SER A 153 -4.21 -15.41 -3.07
C SER A 153 -2.69 -15.19 -3.06
N HIS A 154 -2.03 -15.50 -1.93
CA HIS A 154 -0.57 -15.42 -1.83
C HIS A 154 0.15 -16.44 -2.72
N LYS A 155 -0.35 -17.68 -2.81
CA LYS A 155 0.21 -18.69 -3.73
C LYS A 155 0.12 -18.21 -5.18
N GLN A 156 -1.01 -17.67 -5.61
CA GLN A 156 -1.17 -17.11 -6.96
C GLN A 156 -0.18 -15.98 -7.22
N SER A 157 -0.01 -15.07 -6.26
CA SER A 157 0.96 -13.97 -6.38
C SER A 157 2.40 -14.48 -6.52
N LEU A 158 2.77 -15.56 -5.83
CA LEU A 158 4.09 -16.19 -5.99
C LEU A 158 4.25 -16.86 -7.36
N VAL A 159 3.20 -17.49 -7.89
CA VAL A 159 3.21 -18.03 -9.26
C VAL A 159 3.41 -16.91 -10.27
N GLN A 160 2.75 -15.76 -10.10
CA GLN A 160 3.01 -14.60 -10.97
C GLN A 160 4.47 -14.15 -10.95
N VAL A 161 5.13 -14.17 -9.79
CA VAL A 161 6.57 -13.84 -9.70
C VAL A 161 7.39 -14.85 -10.49
N LEU A 162 7.10 -16.15 -10.38
CA LEU A 162 7.78 -17.19 -11.15
C LEU A 162 7.59 -16.99 -12.66
N ASP A 163 6.36 -16.77 -13.12
CA ASP A 163 6.05 -16.60 -14.54
C ASP A 163 6.68 -15.35 -15.16
N ASN A 164 6.82 -14.28 -14.37
CA ASN A 164 7.37 -13.00 -14.83
C ASN A 164 8.90 -12.89 -14.65
N MET A 165 9.53 -13.84 -13.95
CA MET A 165 10.97 -13.86 -13.67
C MET A 165 11.85 -14.03 -14.91
N ASP A 166 11.30 -14.49 -16.03
CA ASP A 166 12.03 -14.56 -17.30
C ASP A 166 11.48 -13.60 -18.36
N ARG A 167 10.23 -13.15 -18.20
CA ARG A 167 9.50 -12.38 -19.23
C ARG A 167 9.60 -10.86 -19.07
N VAL A 168 9.63 -10.36 -17.84
CA VAL A 168 9.64 -8.91 -17.57
C VAL A 168 11.08 -8.39 -17.59
N PRO A 169 11.42 -7.31 -18.32
CA PRO A 169 12.77 -6.73 -18.30
C PRO A 169 13.29 -6.38 -16.88
N LEU A 170 14.63 -6.46 -16.68
CA LEU A 170 15.27 -6.24 -15.36
C LEU A 170 15.04 -4.83 -14.79
N ASP A 171 14.86 -3.83 -15.63
CA ASP A 171 14.57 -2.44 -15.26
C ASP A 171 13.10 -2.24 -14.81
N LEU A 172 12.22 -3.19 -15.13
CA LEU A 172 10.80 -3.17 -14.79
C LEU A 172 10.44 -4.12 -13.64
N ARG A 173 11.41 -4.87 -13.10
CA ARG A 173 11.18 -5.81 -11.98
C ARG A 173 12.27 -5.71 -10.92
N ASP A 174 11.90 -5.98 -9.68
CA ASP A 174 12.83 -6.14 -8.57
C ASP A 174 12.52 -7.45 -7.85
N VAL A 175 13.37 -8.46 -8.06
CA VAL A 175 13.30 -9.76 -7.39
C VAL A 175 14.57 -9.95 -6.59
N THR A 176 14.58 -9.41 -5.39
CA THR A 176 15.73 -9.46 -4.47
C THR A 176 15.45 -10.35 -3.26
N SER A 177 16.50 -10.95 -2.72
CA SER A 177 16.43 -11.71 -1.48
C SER A 177 17.65 -11.46 -0.60
N ILE A 178 17.45 -11.50 0.71
CA ILE A 178 18.50 -11.43 1.72
C ILE A 178 18.27 -12.55 2.73
N THR A 179 19.35 -13.17 3.20
CA THR A 179 19.31 -14.20 4.25
C THR A 179 20.10 -13.71 5.45
N PHE A 180 19.48 -13.70 6.64
CA PHE A 180 20.11 -13.18 7.85
C PHE A 180 19.71 -13.98 9.10
N PRO A 181 20.61 -14.12 10.10
CA PRO A 181 20.23 -14.64 11.41
C PRO A 181 19.32 -13.64 12.10
N MET A 182 18.25 -14.13 12.76
CA MET A 182 17.23 -13.25 13.32
C MET A 182 16.86 -13.59 14.76
N ASN A 183 16.51 -12.57 15.54
CA ASN A 183 15.90 -12.73 16.86
C ASN A 183 14.37 -12.82 16.71
N ARG A 184 13.77 -13.97 17.06
CA ARG A 184 12.31 -14.20 16.97
C ARG A 184 11.48 -13.14 17.72
N LYS A 185 12.00 -12.58 18.82
CA LYS A 185 11.32 -11.52 19.59
C LYS A 185 11.12 -10.23 18.78
N LYS A 186 11.88 -10.02 17.71
CA LYS A 186 11.76 -8.86 16.79
C LYS A 186 10.75 -9.06 15.67
N ILE A 187 10.09 -10.22 15.55
CA ILE A 187 9.05 -10.46 14.52
C ILE A 187 7.94 -9.39 14.52
N PRO A 188 7.37 -8.97 15.67
CA PRO A 188 6.34 -7.92 15.68
C PRO A 188 6.86 -6.59 15.09
N GLU A 189 8.09 -6.23 15.42
CA GLU A 189 8.74 -5.02 14.90
C GLU A 189 9.03 -5.14 13.39
N ALA A 190 9.54 -6.28 12.93
CA ALA A 190 9.77 -6.54 11.51
C ALA A 190 8.47 -6.47 10.69
N LYS A 191 7.37 -7.07 11.19
CA LYS A 191 6.04 -6.97 10.56
C LYS A 191 5.57 -5.52 10.45
N ARG A 192 5.82 -4.69 11.47
CA ARG A 192 5.51 -3.26 11.45
C ARG A 192 6.33 -2.51 10.40
N LEU A 193 7.63 -2.79 10.29
CA LEU A 193 8.51 -2.20 9.28
C LEU A 193 8.05 -2.55 7.86
N ILE A 194 7.78 -3.83 7.58
CA ILE A 194 7.28 -4.30 6.29
C ILE A 194 5.95 -3.62 5.93
N ARG A 195 5.02 -3.51 6.90
CA ARG A 195 3.74 -2.82 6.69
C ARG A 195 3.95 -1.35 6.31
N ASN A 196 4.83 -0.65 7.04
CA ASN A 196 5.15 0.75 6.77
C ASN A 196 5.83 0.93 5.41
N PHE A 197 6.75 0.04 5.05
CA PHE A 197 7.39 0.01 3.74
C PHE A 197 6.36 -0.15 2.61
N ARG A 198 5.50 -1.17 2.68
CA ARG A 198 4.44 -1.42 1.68
C ARG A 198 3.52 -0.21 1.51
N ARG A 199 3.11 0.43 2.61
CA ARG A 199 2.29 1.64 2.58
C ARG A 199 3.02 2.81 1.89
N LYS A 200 4.29 3.06 2.23
CA LYS A 200 5.10 4.11 1.60
C LYS A 200 5.29 3.85 0.09
N MET A 201 5.58 2.61 -0.29
CA MET A 201 5.72 2.20 -1.70
C MET A 201 4.42 2.44 -2.47
N ALA A 202 3.28 1.98 -1.95
CA ALA A 202 1.99 2.20 -2.60
C ALA A 202 1.71 3.70 -2.79
N THR A 203 2.00 4.55 -1.79
CA THR A 203 1.83 6.00 -1.92
C THR A 203 2.78 6.61 -2.94
N LEU A 204 4.03 6.15 -3.03
CA LEU A 204 4.98 6.61 -4.04
C LEU A 204 4.47 6.30 -5.45
N MET A 205 4.13 5.03 -5.70
CA MET A 205 3.77 4.52 -7.02
C MET A 205 2.41 5.00 -7.53
N THR A 206 1.54 5.50 -6.64
CA THR A 206 0.21 5.99 -6.99
C THR A 206 0.13 7.51 -7.14
N GLN A 207 1.25 8.23 -7.02
CA GLN A 207 1.31 9.67 -7.33
C GLN A 207 1.31 9.90 -8.84
N GLY A 208 0.60 10.94 -9.29
CA GLY A 208 0.54 11.32 -10.70
C GLY A 208 -0.30 10.37 -11.58
N PRO A 209 -0.16 10.51 -12.92
CA PRO A 209 -0.83 9.65 -13.88
C PRO A 209 -0.42 8.18 -13.72
N LYS A 210 -1.39 7.28 -13.69
CA LYS A 210 -1.16 5.83 -13.58
C LYS A 210 -1.11 5.23 -14.97
N THR A 211 -0.05 4.48 -15.26
CA THR A 211 0.17 3.83 -16.55
C THR A 211 0.02 2.32 -16.47
N ASP A 212 0.42 1.73 -15.33
CA ASP A 212 0.55 0.29 -15.17
C ASP A 212 0.12 -0.17 -13.77
N VAL A 213 -0.14 -1.47 -13.64
CA VAL A 213 -0.55 -2.13 -12.40
C VAL A 213 0.56 -3.08 -11.96
N TYR A 214 1.02 -2.90 -10.72
CA TYR A 214 2.08 -3.72 -10.12
C TYR A 214 1.56 -4.47 -8.89
N ASN A 215 1.98 -5.73 -8.74
CA ASN A 215 1.72 -6.53 -7.55
C ASN A 215 3.01 -6.63 -6.69
N LEU A 216 3.07 -5.86 -5.60
CA LEU A 216 4.22 -5.88 -4.68
C LEU A 216 4.09 -6.97 -3.61
N ASN A 217 5.05 -7.87 -3.63
CA ASN A 217 5.10 -9.06 -2.80
C ASN A 217 6.33 -8.97 -1.86
N VAL A 218 6.09 -9.00 -0.53
CA VAL A 218 7.16 -8.97 0.48
C VAL A 218 6.95 -10.12 1.45
N GLN A 219 7.84 -11.11 1.41
CA GLN A 219 7.77 -12.29 2.27
C GLN A 219 8.87 -12.30 3.33
N LEU A 220 8.50 -12.71 4.53
CA LEU A 220 9.44 -13.01 5.62
C LEU A 220 9.00 -14.33 6.25
N PHE A 221 9.80 -15.37 6.09
CA PHE A 221 9.55 -16.70 6.62
C PHE A 221 10.85 -17.34 7.14
N PRO A 222 10.78 -18.23 8.14
CA PRO A 222 11.96 -18.96 8.58
C PRO A 222 12.39 -19.96 7.51
N VAL A 223 13.68 -19.97 7.18
CA VAL A 223 14.32 -21.00 6.34
C VAL A 223 14.84 -22.18 7.17
N THR A 224 14.84 -22.05 8.49
CA THR A 224 15.20 -23.11 9.44
C THR A 224 13.96 -23.78 10.00
N LYS A 225 14.10 -25.04 10.45
CA LYS A 225 13.03 -25.74 11.15
C LYS A 225 12.57 -24.92 12.36
N VAL A 226 11.29 -24.60 12.40
CA VAL A 226 10.69 -23.95 13.57
C VAL A 226 10.58 -25.00 14.66
N GLN A 227 11.54 -25.02 15.58
CA GLN A 227 11.38 -25.73 16.85
C GLN A 227 10.16 -25.12 17.57
N LYS A 228 9.20 -25.98 17.92
CA LYS A 228 8.01 -25.66 18.70
C LYS A 228 8.41 -25.25 20.12
#